data_AF-A0AAD2A134-F1
#
_entry.id   AF-A0AAD2A134-F1
#
_cell.length_a   1.000
_cell.length_b   1.000
_cell.length_c   1.000
_cell.angle_alpha   90.00
_cell.angle_beta   90.00
_cell.angle_gamma   90.00
#
_symmetry.space_group_name_H-M   'P 1'
#
loop_
_entity.id
_entity.type
_entity.pdbx_description
1 polymer ?
#
loop_
_entity_poly.entity_id
_entity_poly.type
_entity_poly.pdbx_seq_one_letter_code
_entity_poly.pdbx_strand_id
1 'polypeptide(L)'
;MLSFAPSTGSKLTGSARVSRTEIQTYPYRTQGEDDAFNNYEDQEIMIAAQDDLRAVRIVSEVSGVDIHPGAKIGRGTFLDHATGVVIGETVVIGNDVSILRNMTSGGTGKVFEDGHPKISDEVLIEVGICVLGNVRIEYGAQIGAGSVVLKQVPVRTIAVENPAKLIGGNDNPV
;
A
#
# COMPACT_ATOMS: atom_id res chain seq x y z
N MET A 1 -13.37 36.49 37.52
CA MET A 1 -14.51 36.16 36.63
C MET A 1 -14.46 37.12 35.46
N LEU A 2 -13.91 36.69 34.32
CA LEU A 2 -13.81 37.54 33.13
C LEU A 2 -14.24 36.71 31.93
N SER A 3 -15.42 37.03 31.41
CA SER A 3 -16.02 36.52 30.20
C SER A 3 -15.33 37.12 28.97
N PHE A 4 -15.18 36.32 27.91
CA PHE A 4 -14.95 36.83 26.56
C PHE A 4 -15.86 36.09 25.57
N ALA A 5 -16.62 36.89 24.83
CA ALA A 5 -17.10 36.62 23.48
C ALA A 5 -16.80 37.92 22.67
N PRO A 6 -16.88 38.00 21.33
CA PRO A 6 -16.88 36.98 20.25
C PRO A 6 -15.83 37.31 19.14
N SER A 7 -15.72 36.54 18.05
CA SER A 7 -15.58 37.13 16.70
C SER A 7 -15.84 36.13 15.56
N THR A 8 -16.51 36.65 14.54
CA THR A 8 -16.97 36.04 13.30
C THR A 8 -15.93 36.12 12.18
N GLY A 9 -15.77 35.04 11.41
CA GLY A 9 -15.58 35.05 9.95
C GLY A 9 -14.16 35.20 9.39
N SER A 10 -13.71 34.16 8.66
CA SER A 10 -13.07 34.36 7.35
C SER A 10 -13.38 33.19 6.43
N LYS A 11 -13.84 33.51 5.21
CA LYS A 11 -14.05 32.57 4.12
C LYS A 11 -12.68 32.24 3.50
N LEU A 12 -12.34 30.97 3.37
CA LEU A 12 -11.32 30.53 2.43
C LEU A 12 -11.99 29.91 1.22
N THR A 13 -12.03 30.70 0.15
CA THR A 13 -12.37 30.28 -1.21
C THR A 13 -11.14 29.63 -1.82
N GLY A 14 -11.18 28.32 -2.08
CA GLY A 14 -10.17 27.62 -2.87
C GLY A 14 -10.85 26.54 -3.70
N SER A 15 -11.12 26.82 -4.98
CA SER A 15 -11.56 25.79 -5.90
C SER A 15 -10.35 24.95 -6.31
N ALA A 16 -10.19 23.77 -5.72
CA ALA A 16 -9.31 22.76 -6.28
C ALA A 16 -10.01 22.17 -7.52
N ARG A 17 -9.49 22.48 -8.72
CA ARG A 17 -9.91 21.80 -9.95
C ARG A 17 -9.29 20.40 -9.94
N VAL A 18 -10.13 19.39 -9.78
CA VAL A 18 -9.78 18.00 -10.05
C VAL A 18 -9.70 17.83 -11.56
N SER A 19 -8.51 17.57 -12.10
CA SER A 19 -8.35 17.17 -13.51
C SER A 19 -8.83 15.74 -13.65
N ARG A 20 -9.90 15.56 -14.42
CA ARG A 20 -10.51 14.27 -14.75
C ARG A 20 -9.54 13.47 -15.63
N THR A 21 -8.72 12.63 -15.02
CA THR A 21 -7.93 11.62 -15.74
C THR A 21 -8.81 10.40 -15.93
N GLU A 22 -9.02 10.00 -17.19
CA GLU A 22 -9.79 8.82 -17.56
C GLU A 22 -9.14 7.56 -16.97
N ILE A 23 -9.91 6.85 -16.14
CA ILE A 23 -9.53 5.62 -15.48
C ILE A 23 -9.66 4.48 -16.50
N GLN A 24 -8.53 3.90 -16.90
CA GLN A 24 -8.52 2.65 -17.64
C GLN A 24 -8.58 1.49 -16.63
N THR A 25 -9.79 0.95 -16.42
CA THR A 25 -10.06 -0.14 -15.48
C THR A 25 -9.46 -1.46 -15.99
N TYR A 26 -8.53 -2.05 -15.24
CA TYR A 26 -8.26 -3.49 -15.30
C TYR A 26 -9.16 -4.21 -14.28
N PRO A 27 -9.92 -5.25 -14.67
CA PRO A 27 -11.00 -5.76 -13.84
C PRO A 27 -10.48 -6.73 -12.77
N TYR A 28 -10.63 -6.38 -11.50
CA TYR A 28 -10.99 -7.35 -10.47
C TYR A 28 -12.29 -6.90 -9.83
N ARG A 29 -13.38 -7.58 -10.20
CA ARG A 29 -14.75 -7.30 -9.75
C ARG A 29 -15.12 -8.35 -8.71
N THR A 30 -15.07 -8.00 -7.43
CA THR A 30 -15.85 -8.72 -6.42
C THR A 30 -17.26 -8.10 -6.42
N GLN A 31 -18.27 -8.92 -6.67
CA GLN A 31 -19.67 -8.51 -6.55
C GLN A 31 -20.03 -8.46 -5.08
N GLY A 32 -20.44 -7.28 -4.61
CA GLY A 32 -21.38 -7.07 -3.50
C GLY A 32 -20.90 -7.48 -2.11
N GLU A 33 -20.60 -6.50 -1.27
CA GLU A 33 -21.08 -6.36 0.12
C GLU A 33 -20.67 -4.97 0.64
N ASP A 34 -21.49 -4.41 1.52
CA ASP A 34 -21.41 -3.03 2.03
C ASP A 34 -20.29 -2.89 3.08
N ASP A 35 -19.03 -2.86 2.63
CA ASP A 35 -17.85 -2.71 3.49
C ASP A 35 -17.47 -1.21 3.57
N ALA A 36 -17.66 -0.60 4.74
CA ALA A 36 -17.58 0.86 4.96
C ALA A 36 -16.18 1.52 4.83
N PHE A 37 -15.21 0.89 4.16
CA PHE A 37 -13.85 1.40 3.95
C PHE A 37 -13.31 1.16 2.53
N ASN A 38 -14.13 0.65 1.60
CA ASN A 38 -13.64 0.11 0.33
C ASN A 38 -13.69 1.10 -0.85
N ASN A 39 -13.96 2.38 -0.59
CA ASN A 39 -13.99 3.40 -1.65
C ASN A 39 -12.59 4.00 -1.83
N TYR A 40 -12.26 4.34 -3.08
CA TYR A 40 -10.99 5.00 -3.44
C TYR A 40 -10.72 6.25 -2.59
N GLU A 41 -11.76 7.00 -2.19
CA GLU A 41 -11.63 8.17 -1.33
C GLU A 41 -11.12 7.83 0.07
N ASP A 42 -11.57 6.70 0.66
CA ASP A 42 -11.11 6.26 1.97
C ASP A 42 -9.63 5.83 1.91
N GLN A 43 -9.23 5.17 0.82
CA GLN A 43 -7.84 4.80 0.58
C GLN A 43 -6.93 6.02 0.39
N GLU A 44 -7.39 7.05 -0.34
CA GLU A 44 -6.67 8.32 -0.46
C GLU A 44 -6.50 9.00 0.90
N ILE A 45 -7.52 8.96 1.78
CA ILE A 45 -7.41 9.49 3.15
C ILE A 45 -6.36 8.72 3.95
N MET A 46 -6.33 7.39 3.87
CA MET A 46 -5.34 6.57 4.59
C MET A 46 -3.91 6.85 4.11
N ILE A 47 -3.70 7.00 2.81
CA ILE A 47 -2.39 7.33 2.23
C ILE A 47 -2.02 8.78 2.55
N ALA A 48 -2.96 9.73 2.44
CA ALA A 48 -2.72 11.14 2.76
C ALA A 48 -2.46 11.38 4.26
N ALA A 49 -2.96 10.52 5.15
CA ALA A 49 -2.68 10.60 6.59
C ALA A 49 -1.21 10.33 6.95
N GLN A 50 -0.39 9.84 5.99
CA GLN A 50 1.06 9.64 6.18
C GLN A 50 1.80 10.93 6.54
N ASP A 51 1.28 12.10 6.18
CA ASP A 51 1.93 13.39 6.48
C ASP A 51 1.76 13.84 7.94
N ASP A 52 0.89 13.19 8.74
CA ASP A 52 0.66 13.53 10.15
C ASP A 52 0.85 12.30 11.07
N LEU A 53 1.91 12.32 11.87
CA LEU A 53 2.24 11.28 12.86
C LEU A 53 1.11 10.96 13.85
N ARG A 54 0.28 11.94 14.19
CA ARG A 54 -0.88 11.72 15.08
C ARG A 54 -2.01 10.99 14.35
N ALA A 55 -2.19 11.29 13.08
CA ALA A 55 -3.18 10.63 12.23
C ALA A 55 -2.80 9.17 11.96
N VAL A 56 -1.52 8.86 11.70
CA VAL A 56 -1.03 7.48 11.46
C VAL A 56 -1.44 6.52 12.59
N ARG A 57 -1.28 6.92 13.85
CA ARG A 57 -1.66 6.08 15.00
C ARG A 57 -3.16 5.81 15.05
N ILE A 58 -3.97 6.84 14.81
CA ILE A 58 -5.43 6.74 14.82
C ILE A 58 -5.91 5.89 13.64
N VAL A 59 -5.32 6.09 12.46
CA VAL A 59 -5.57 5.29 11.26
C VAL A 59 -5.29 3.82 11.54
N SER A 60 -4.13 3.49 12.14
CA SER A 60 -3.80 2.11 12.51
C SER A 60 -4.80 1.50 13.49
N GLU A 61 -5.16 2.21 14.56
CA GLU A 61 -6.11 1.73 15.56
C GLU A 61 -7.52 1.51 15.00
N VAL A 62 -7.96 2.33 14.05
CA VAL A 62 -9.34 2.33 13.54
C VAL A 62 -9.50 1.44 12.31
N SER A 63 -8.52 1.43 11.39
CA SER A 63 -8.60 0.71 10.12
C SER A 63 -7.91 -0.66 10.14
N GLY A 64 -7.02 -0.89 11.10
CA GLY A 64 -6.14 -2.07 11.12
C GLY A 64 -5.06 -2.04 10.03
N VAL A 65 -4.78 -0.86 9.45
CA VAL A 65 -3.75 -0.61 8.44
C VAL A 65 -2.63 0.21 9.07
N ASP A 66 -1.40 -0.30 9.07
CA ASP A 66 -0.23 0.39 9.60
C ASP A 66 0.73 0.76 8.46
N ILE A 67 0.81 2.05 8.14
CA ILE A 67 1.74 2.55 7.13
C ILE A 67 2.62 3.59 7.76
N HIS A 68 3.92 3.32 7.77
CA HIS A 68 4.88 4.26 8.29
C HIS A 68 4.90 5.54 7.41
N PRO A 69 4.94 6.74 8.00
CA PRO A 69 4.94 8.02 7.27
C PRO A 69 6.15 8.21 6.33
N GLY A 70 7.24 7.49 6.59
CA GLY A 70 8.44 7.47 5.74
C GLY A 70 8.30 6.65 4.45
N ALA A 71 7.29 5.79 4.36
CA ALA A 71 7.06 4.96 3.18
C ALA A 71 6.71 5.83 1.98
N LYS A 72 7.20 5.45 0.80
CA LYS A 72 6.93 6.17 -0.45
C LYS A 72 5.98 5.34 -1.30
N ILE A 73 4.77 5.83 -1.52
CA ILE A 73 3.75 5.12 -2.30
C ILE A 73 3.45 5.92 -3.56
N GLY A 74 3.49 5.23 -4.71
CA GLY A 74 3.15 5.80 -6.01
C GLY A 74 1.65 6.07 -6.17
N ARG A 75 1.28 6.62 -7.32
CA ARG A 75 -0.13 6.87 -7.65
C ARG A 75 -0.82 5.56 -8.07
N GLY A 76 -2.14 5.50 -7.92
CA GLY A 76 -2.91 4.34 -8.39
C GLY A 76 -2.67 3.07 -7.58
N THR A 77 -2.01 3.16 -6.42
CA THR A 77 -1.91 2.03 -5.50
C THR A 77 -3.28 1.72 -4.92
N PHE A 78 -3.73 0.47 -5.08
CA PHE A 78 -5.02 0.00 -4.61
C PHE A 78 -4.84 -0.95 -3.43
N LEU A 79 -5.47 -0.63 -2.29
CA LEU A 79 -5.42 -1.43 -1.06
C LEU A 79 -6.73 -2.17 -0.85
N ASP A 80 -6.86 -3.36 -1.42
CA ASP A 80 -8.12 -4.13 -1.37
C ASP A 80 -8.26 -4.89 -0.04
N HIS A 81 -9.40 -4.70 0.63
CA HIS A 81 -9.69 -5.26 1.95
C HIS A 81 -8.57 -5.02 2.98
N ALA A 82 -7.89 -3.86 2.91
CA ALA A 82 -6.60 -3.49 3.50
C ALA A 82 -6.28 -3.88 4.97
N THR A 83 -7.24 -4.37 5.75
CA THR A 83 -7.04 -4.88 7.11
C THR A 83 -5.80 -5.76 7.24
N GLY A 84 -4.95 -5.46 8.23
CA GLY A 84 -3.73 -6.19 8.52
C GLY A 84 -2.55 -5.85 7.60
N VAL A 85 -2.68 -4.87 6.71
CA VAL A 85 -1.56 -4.36 5.91
C VAL A 85 -0.58 -3.60 6.82
N VAL A 86 0.70 -3.95 6.72
CA VAL A 86 1.80 -3.32 7.46
C VAL A 86 2.90 -2.92 6.49
N ILE A 87 3.19 -1.62 6.39
CA ILE A 87 4.19 -1.03 5.48
C ILE A 87 5.24 -0.29 6.31
N GLY A 88 6.47 -0.82 6.34
CA GLY A 88 7.59 -0.24 7.08
C GLY A 88 8.18 1.05 6.52
N GLU A 89 9.06 1.67 7.31
CA GLU A 89 9.57 3.03 7.09
C GLU A 89 10.21 3.28 5.73
N THR A 90 11.05 2.37 5.25
CA THR A 90 11.84 2.61 4.03
C THR A 90 11.24 1.91 2.81
N VAL A 91 9.99 1.45 2.90
CA VAL A 91 9.30 0.82 1.77
C VAL A 91 9.11 1.83 0.66
N VAL A 92 9.36 1.38 -0.57
CA VAL A 92 9.02 2.14 -1.77
C VAL A 92 8.07 1.29 -2.61
N ILE A 93 6.92 1.84 -2.95
CA ILE A 93 5.90 1.23 -3.79
C ILE A 93 5.75 2.11 -5.03
N GLY A 94 5.83 1.46 -6.19
CA GLY A 94 5.64 2.09 -7.50
C GLY A 94 4.18 2.48 -7.76
N ASN A 95 3.90 2.78 -9.02
CA ASN A 95 2.57 3.15 -9.49
C ASN A 95 1.73 1.91 -9.81
N ASP A 96 0.41 2.04 -9.68
CA ASP A 96 -0.56 1.04 -10.17
C ASP A 96 -0.35 -0.35 -9.53
N VAL A 97 0.10 -0.36 -8.26
CA VAL A 97 0.32 -1.58 -7.46
C VAL A 97 -0.97 -1.97 -6.75
N SER A 98 -1.34 -3.24 -6.81
CA SER A 98 -2.49 -3.78 -6.06
C SER A 98 -2.01 -4.60 -4.87
N ILE A 99 -2.51 -4.28 -3.68
CA ILE A 99 -2.14 -4.94 -2.42
C ILE A 99 -3.40 -5.41 -1.73
N LEU A 100 -3.50 -6.72 -1.47
CA LEU A 100 -4.60 -7.30 -0.71
C LEU A 100 -4.28 -7.36 0.79
N ARG A 101 -5.31 -7.65 1.57
CA ARG A 101 -5.26 -7.76 3.04
C ARG A 101 -4.09 -8.60 3.59
N ASN A 102 -3.69 -8.29 4.83
CA ASN A 102 -2.64 -8.99 5.57
C ASN A 102 -1.27 -9.04 4.85
N MET A 103 -0.98 -8.09 3.97
CA MET A 103 0.36 -7.93 3.41
C MET A 103 1.29 -7.27 4.44
N THR A 104 2.43 -7.90 4.73
CA THR A 104 3.45 -7.36 5.64
C THR A 104 4.73 -7.07 4.88
N SER A 105 5.24 -5.86 5.05
CA SER A 105 6.53 -5.42 4.53
C SER A 105 7.41 -4.97 5.69
N GLY A 106 8.42 -5.79 6.02
CA GLY A 106 9.22 -5.63 7.23
C GLY A 106 10.72 -5.68 7.01
N GLY A 107 11.48 -5.00 7.88
CA GLY A 107 12.93 -5.15 7.94
C GLY A 107 13.35 -6.47 8.57
N THR A 108 14.54 -6.98 8.22
CA THR A 108 15.12 -8.18 8.85
C THR A 108 15.85 -7.88 10.16
N GLY A 109 15.83 -6.62 10.63
CA GLY A 109 16.55 -6.15 11.82
C GLY A 109 18.08 -6.06 11.67
N LYS A 110 18.62 -6.35 10.48
CA LYS A 110 20.08 -6.36 10.22
C LYS A 110 20.60 -5.07 9.59
N VAL A 111 19.71 -4.25 9.01
CA VAL A 111 20.06 -3.02 8.28
C VAL A 111 19.12 -1.94 8.77
N PHE A 112 19.69 -0.88 9.35
CA PHE A 112 18.92 0.22 9.94
C PHE A 112 18.51 1.30 8.92
N GLU A 113 19.24 1.45 7.82
CA GLU A 113 19.07 2.61 6.91
C GLU A 113 18.18 2.32 5.68
N ASP A 114 18.33 1.16 5.04
CA ASP A 114 17.47 0.72 3.94
C ASP A 114 17.20 -0.78 4.03
N GLY A 115 16.34 -1.14 5.00
CA GLY A 115 16.05 -2.53 5.35
C GLY A 115 14.78 -3.09 4.72
N HIS A 116 13.99 -2.28 4.01
CA HIS A 116 12.64 -2.65 3.58
C HIS A 116 12.51 -2.88 2.06
N PRO A 117 11.47 -3.62 1.64
CA PRO A 117 11.19 -3.92 0.23
C PRO A 117 11.05 -2.70 -0.70
N LYS A 118 11.41 -2.92 -1.97
CA LYS A 118 11.14 -2.02 -3.10
C LYS A 118 10.22 -2.74 -4.09
N ILE A 119 9.01 -2.23 -4.22
CA ILE A 119 7.96 -2.78 -5.08
C ILE A 119 7.85 -1.85 -6.29
N SER A 120 8.02 -2.41 -7.49
CA SER A 120 7.96 -1.66 -8.75
C SER A 120 6.53 -1.48 -9.24
N ASP A 121 6.37 -0.77 -10.35
CA ASP A 121 5.06 -0.49 -10.96
C ASP A 121 4.36 -1.79 -11.41
N GLU A 122 3.01 -1.75 -11.42
CA GLU A 122 2.12 -2.84 -11.88
C GLU A 122 2.29 -4.19 -11.14
N VAL A 123 2.86 -4.17 -9.93
CA VAL A 123 2.99 -5.39 -9.11
C VAL A 123 1.64 -5.74 -8.49
N LEU A 124 1.33 -7.05 -8.49
CA LEU A 124 0.19 -7.61 -7.76
C LEU A 124 0.66 -8.36 -6.51
N ILE A 125 0.12 -8.00 -5.35
CA ILE A 125 0.39 -8.65 -4.07
C ILE A 125 -0.92 -9.18 -3.50
N GLU A 126 -1.08 -10.50 -3.47
CA GLU A 126 -2.27 -11.18 -2.96
C GLU A 126 -2.34 -11.23 -1.40
N VAL A 127 -3.28 -12.01 -0.87
CA VAL A 127 -3.61 -12.07 0.56
C VAL A 127 -2.52 -12.73 1.40
N GLY A 128 -2.24 -12.16 2.57
CA GLY A 128 -1.46 -12.84 3.62
C GLY A 128 0.02 -13.03 3.31
N ILE A 129 0.59 -12.12 2.54
CA ILE A 129 1.98 -12.18 2.07
C ILE A 129 2.91 -11.49 3.04
N CYS A 130 4.13 -12.00 3.16
CA CYS A 130 5.19 -11.38 3.95
C CYS A 130 6.44 -11.16 3.08
N VAL A 131 6.86 -9.91 2.90
CA VAL A 131 8.08 -9.53 2.18
C VAL A 131 9.07 -8.97 3.20
N LEU A 132 10.22 -9.63 3.37
CA LEU A 132 11.17 -9.28 4.43
C LEU A 132 12.54 -8.90 3.87
N GLY A 133 13.05 -7.77 4.34
CA GLY A 133 14.37 -7.25 3.99
C GLY A 133 14.36 -6.34 2.76
N ASN A 134 15.55 -5.86 2.38
CA ASN A 134 15.74 -5.05 1.18
C ASN A 134 15.68 -5.93 -0.08
N VAL A 135 14.46 -6.35 -0.39
CA VAL A 135 14.12 -7.19 -1.54
C VAL A 135 13.47 -6.32 -2.60
N ARG A 136 13.84 -6.55 -3.87
CA ARG A 136 13.20 -5.90 -5.01
C ARG A 136 12.16 -6.85 -5.62
N ILE A 137 10.95 -6.34 -5.79
CA ILE A 137 9.89 -6.96 -6.59
C ILE A 137 9.77 -6.09 -7.82
N GLU A 138 10.18 -6.65 -8.95
CA GLU A 138 10.33 -5.92 -10.20
C GLU A 138 9.00 -5.77 -10.94
N TYR A 139 9.02 -4.93 -11.98
CA TYR A 139 7.83 -4.51 -12.74
C TYR A 139 6.93 -5.69 -13.16
N GLY A 140 5.61 -5.55 -12.92
CA GLY A 140 4.61 -6.52 -13.34
C GLY A 140 4.73 -7.91 -12.68
N ALA A 141 5.56 -8.06 -11.66
CA ALA A 141 5.65 -9.30 -10.90
C ALA A 141 4.37 -9.55 -10.09
N GLN A 142 4.11 -10.81 -9.78
CA GLN A 142 2.96 -11.21 -8.95
C GLN A 142 3.44 -12.03 -7.77
N ILE A 143 2.92 -11.75 -6.58
CA ILE A 143 3.20 -12.54 -5.40
C ILE A 143 1.90 -13.24 -5.00
N GLY A 144 1.92 -14.57 -5.04
CA GLY A 144 0.76 -15.38 -4.72
C GLY A 144 0.46 -15.44 -3.23
N ALA A 145 -0.79 -15.72 -2.88
CA ALA A 145 -1.29 -15.70 -1.51
C ALA A 145 -0.46 -16.59 -0.56
N GLY A 146 -0.26 -16.11 0.67
CA GLY A 146 0.43 -16.84 1.75
C GLY A 146 1.95 -16.99 1.57
N SER A 147 2.55 -16.27 0.60
CA SER A 147 3.97 -16.41 0.29
C SER A 147 4.88 -15.63 1.24
N VAL A 148 6.09 -16.15 1.47
CA VAL A 148 7.15 -15.44 2.22
C VAL A 148 8.33 -15.15 1.32
N VAL A 149 8.47 -13.88 0.93
CA VAL A 149 9.45 -13.41 -0.05
C VAL A 149 10.70 -12.90 0.66
N LEU A 150 11.81 -13.61 0.45
CA LEU A 150 13.12 -13.32 1.06
C LEU A 150 14.20 -12.96 0.02
N LYS A 151 13.86 -13.01 -1.28
CA LYS A 151 14.77 -12.82 -2.42
C LYS A 151 14.08 -12.02 -3.51
N GLN A 152 14.88 -11.41 -4.38
CA GLN A 152 14.37 -10.61 -5.50
C GLN A 152 13.43 -11.42 -6.39
N VAL A 153 12.36 -10.75 -6.84
CA VAL A 153 11.36 -11.30 -7.77
C VAL A 153 11.50 -10.56 -9.10
N PRO A 154 11.93 -11.24 -10.18
CA PRO A 154 12.16 -10.62 -11.48
C PRO A 154 10.88 -10.10 -12.15
N VAL A 155 11.08 -9.31 -13.21
CA VAL A 155 10.02 -8.69 -14.02
C VAL A 155 9.07 -9.77 -14.54
N ARG A 156 7.76 -9.54 -14.36
CA ARG A 156 6.69 -10.42 -14.88
C ARG A 156 6.85 -11.89 -14.47
N THR A 157 7.44 -12.13 -13.30
CA THR A 157 7.54 -13.46 -12.68
C THR A 157 6.54 -13.57 -11.54
N ILE A 158 6.08 -14.79 -11.27
CA ILE A 158 5.20 -15.07 -10.15
C ILE A 158 6.03 -15.70 -9.02
N ALA A 159 5.90 -15.22 -7.79
CA ALA A 159 6.51 -15.83 -6.61
C ALA A 159 5.43 -16.45 -5.71
N VAL A 160 5.56 -17.74 -5.40
CA VAL A 160 4.61 -18.51 -4.58
C VAL A 160 5.33 -19.34 -3.53
N GLU A 161 4.61 -19.86 -2.52
CA GLU A 161 5.12 -20.71 -1.42
C GLU A 161 5.84 -19.97 -0.27
N ASN A 162 6.18 -20.73 0.78
CA ASN A 162 6.92 -20.27 1.95
C ASN A 162 8.08 -21.24 2.26
N PRO A 163 9.35 -20.85 2.04
CA PRO A 163 9.79 -19.59 1.42
C PRO A 163 9.47 -19.55 -0.09
N ALA A 164 9.31 -18.34 -0.64
CA ALA A 164 8.84 -18.15 -1.99
C ALA A 164 9.80 -18.73 -3.05
N LYS A 165 9.22 -19.43 -4.02
CA LYS A 165 9.85 -19.92 -5.25
C LYS A 165 9.25 -19.19 -6.45
N LEU A 166 10.09 -18.96 -7.45
CA LEU A 166 9.69 -18.31 -8.69
C LEU A 166 9.05 -19.34 -9.62
N ILE A 167 7.85 -19.04 -10.12
CA ILE A 167 7.15 -19.78 -11.18
C ILE A 167 6.90 -18.81 -12.35
N GLY A 168 7.03 -19.30 -13.58
CA GLY A 168 6.95 -18.47 -14.77
C GLY A 168 8.23 -17.69 -15.08
N GLY A 169 8.25 -17.03 -16.23
CA GLY A 169 9.42 -16.32 -16.78
C GLY A 169 10.26 -17.18 -17.73
N ASN A 170 11.24 -16.56 -18.40
CA ASN A 170 12.09 -17.24 -19.40
C ASN A 170 12.87 -18.44 -18.83
N ASP A 171 13.16 -18.42 -17.52
CA ASP A 171 13.99 -19.42 -16.85
C ASP A 171 13.17 -20.51 -16.13
N ASN A 172 11.84 -20.36 -16.01
CA ASN A 172 10.98 -21.35 -15.35
C ASN A 172 9.53 -21.33 -15.90
N PRO A 173 9.29 -21.78 -17.15
CA PRO A 173 7.94 -21.79 -17.72
C PRO A 173 7.01 -22.70 -16.90
N VAL A 174 5.81 -22.19 -16.61
CA VAL A 174 4.71 -22.96 -15.97
C VAL A 174 3.97 -23.77 -17.02
#